data_AF-A0A0M9VIR0-F1
#
_entry.id   AF-A0A0M9VIR0-F1
#
_cell.length_a   1.000
_cell.length_b   1.000
_cell.length_c   1.000
_cell.angle_alpha   90.00
_cell.angle_beta   90.00
_cell.angle_gamma   90.00
#
_symmetry.space_group_name_H-M   'P 1'
#
loop_
_entity.id
_entity.type
_entity.pdbx_description
1 polymer ?
#
loop_
_entity_poly.entity_id
_entity_poly.type
_entity_poly.pdbx_seq_one_letter_code
_entity_poly.pdbx_strand_id
1 'polypeptide(L)' 'MPTRKIIHAFTAKALKSTTPPWANTMFRATFIITSAITIFIAGTNLFSESIKYELMLGLKALDAVIYGLSKMFGIEITEE' A
#
# COMPACT_ATOMS: atom_id res chain seq x y z
N MET A 1 3.46 -10.67 34.70
CA MET A 1 2.60 -9.88 33.78
C MET A 1 3.34 -9.71 32.48
N PRO A 2 2.80 -10.16 31.33
CA PRO A 2 3.43 -9.91 30.04
C PRO A 2 3.43 -8.40 29.77
N THR A 3 4.61 -7.83 29.60
CA THR A 3 4.78 -6.40 29.28
C THR A 3 4.44 -6.15 27.82
N ARG A 4 3.32 -5.46 27.54
CA ARG A 4 3.01 -4.96 26.20
C ARG A 4 4.05 -3.92 25.77
N LYS A 5 4.85 -4.24 24.76
CA LYS A 5 5.74 -3.27 24.09
C LYS A 5 5.06 -2.80 22.80
N ILE A 6 4.75 -1.50 22.74
CA ILE A 6 4.25 -0.86 21.52
C ILE A 6 5.47 -0.47 20.68
N ILE A 7 5.62 -1.05 19.49
CA ILE A 7 6.70 -0.68 18.56
C ILE A 7 6.13 0.33 17.58
N HIS A 8 6.74 1.52 17.52
CA HIS A 8 6.32 2.56 16.59
C HIS A 8 6.63 2.20 15.13
N ALA A 9 5.75 2.64 14.23
CA ALA A 9 5.71 2.39 12.79
C ALA A 9 7.00 2.73 12.01
N PHE A 10 7.92 3.51 12.60
CA PHE A 10 9.16 4.00 11.96
C PHE A 10 10.44 3.35 12.48
N THR A 11 10.33 2.21 13.17
CA THR A 11 11.51 1.51 13.69
C THR A 11 11.99 0.45 12.69
N ALA A 12 13.31 0.22 12.56
CA ALA A 12 13.83 -0.86 11.70
C ALA A 12 13.27 -2.26 12.05
N LYS A 13 12.87 -2.46 13.32
CA LYS A 13 12.12 -3.64 13.78
C LYS A 13 10.72 -3.74 13.18
N ALA A 14 10.05 -2.61 12.95
CA ALA A 14 8.71 -2.58 12.38
C ALA A 14 8.73 -3.01 10.89
N LEU A 15 9.72 -2.56 10.12
CA LEU A 15 9.89 -2.98 8.72
C LEU A 15 10.09 -4.49 8.53
N LYS A 16 10.69 -5.18 9.50
CA LYS A 16 10.95 -6.63 9.46
C LYS A 16 9.82 -7.48 10.03
N SER A 17 8.79 -6.83 10.55
CA SER A 17 7.74 -7.48 11.30
C SER A 17 6.54 -7.77 10.41
N THR A 18 5.77 -8.80 10.78
CA THR A 18 4.66 -9.30 9.97
C THR A 18 3.55 -8.26 9.90
N THR A 19 3.27 -7.76 8.70
CA THR A 19 2.14 -6.86 8.45
C THR A 19 0.82 -7.56 8.81
N PRO A 20 -0.09 -6.90 9.55
CA PRO A 20 -1.39 -7.47 9.89
C PRO A 20 -2.16 -7.96 8.67
N PRO A 21 -2.93 -9.06 8.79
CA PRO A 21 -3.74 -9.57 7.69
C PRO A 21 -4.71 -8.53 7.12
N TRP A 22 -5.32 -7.70 7.97
CA TRP A 22 -6.27 -6.67 7.54
C TRP A 22 -5.59 -5.59 6.68
N ALA A 23 -4.37 -5.16 7.04
CA ALA A 23 -3.62 -4.14 6.31
C ALA A 23 -3.17 -4.66 4.94
N ASN A 24 -2.76 -5.94 4.87
CA ASN A 24 -2.45 -6.60 3.60
C ASN A 24 -3.69 -6.71 2.69
N THR A 25 -4.86 -7.03 3.25
CA THR A 25 -6.12 -7.12 2.49
C THR A 25 -6.54 -5.76 1.94
N MET A 26 -6.42 -4.70 2.73
CA MET A 26 -6.69 -3.33 2.28
C MET A 26 -5.74 -2.93 1.15
N PHE A 27 -4.44 -3.20 1.29
CA PHE A 27 -3.48 -2.93 0.22
C PHE A 27 -3.85 -3.67 -1.07
N ARG A 28 -4.19 -4.95 -0.99
CA ARG A 28 -4.61 -5.75 -2.16
C ARG A 28 -5.84 -5.17 -2.84
N ALA A 29 -6.85 -4.78 -2.06
CA ALA A 29 -8.07 -4.18 -2.60
C ALA A 29 -7.75 -2.88 -3.34
N THR A 30 -6.96 -1.99 -2.74
CA THR A 30 -6.54 -0.74 -3.39
C THR A 30 -5.75 -1.01 -4.67
N PHE A 31 -4.78 -1.92 -4.63
CA PHE A 31 -3.96 -2.28 -5.80
C PHE A 31 -4.79 -2.83 -6.96
N ILE A 32 -5.82 -3.63 -6.67
CA ILE A 32 -6.74 -4.16 -7.69
C ILE A 32 -7.53 -3.01 -8.32
N ILE A 33 -8.05 -2.09 -7.50
CA ILE A 33 -8.85 -0.96 -7.98
C ILE A 33 -7.99 -0.01 -8.84
N THR A 34 -6.81 0.39 -8.37
CA THR A 34 -5.91 1.27 -9.12
C THR A 34 -5.43 0.63 -10.41
N SER A 35 -5.21 -0.69 -10.42
CA SER A 35 -4.88 -1.44 -11.64
C SER A 35 -6.04 -1.48 -12.62
N ALA A 36 -7.27 -1.70 -12.16
CA ALA A 36 -8.46 -1.64 -13.02
C ALA A 36 -8.63 -0.25 -13.65
N ILE A 37 -8.44 0.82 -12.86
CA ILE A 37 -8.46 2.21 -13.35
C ILE A 37 -7.36 2.43 -14.39
N THR A 38 -6.14 1.94 -14.13
CA THR A 38 -5.00 2.05 -15.06
C THR A 38 -5.33 1.39 -16.41
N ILE A 39 -5.91 0.20 -16.40
CA ILE A 39 -6.34 -0.53 -17.61
C ILE A 39 -7.42 0.26 -18.36
N PHE A 40 -8.40 0.81 -17.63
CA PHE A 40 -9.44 1.64 -18.23
C PHE A 40 -8.87 2.90 -18.91
N ILE A 41 -7.96 3.61 -18.24
CA ILE A 41 -7.29 4.81 -18.79
C ILE A 41 -6.46 4.45 -20.03
N ALA A 42 -5.77 3.31 -20.01
CA ALA A 42 -4.99 2.86 -21.15
C ALA A 42 -5.89 2.59 -22.38
N GLY A 43 -7.02 1.89 -22.18
CA GLY A 43 -7.92 1.46 -23.26
C GLY A 43 -8.90 2.51 -23.79
N THR A 44 -9.16 3.58 -23.03
CA THR A 44 -10.13 4.62 -23.46
C THR A 44 -9.51 5.63 -24.43
N ASN A 45 -10.26 6.19 -25.38
CA ASN A 45 -9.78 7.26 -26.27
C ASN A 45 -10.20 8.66 -25.80
N LEU A 46 -10.69 8.77 -24.55
CA LEU A 46 -11.16 10.04 -23.97
C LEU A 46 -10.03 11.04 -23.67
N PHE A 47 -8.80 10.57 -23.54
CA PHE A 47 -7.63 11.38 -23.16
C PHE A 47 -6.54 11.30 -24.22
N SER A 48 -5.77 12.38 -24.38
CA SER A 48 -4.54 12.37 -25.18
C SER A 48 -3.49 11.45 -24.54
N GLU A 49 -2.56 10.93 -25.34
CA GLU A 49 -1.56 9.97 -24.87
C GLU A 49 -0.67 10.51 -23.76
N SER A 50 -0.31 11.80 -23.80
CA SER A 50 0.49 12.45 -22.75
C SER A 50 -0.22 12.42 -21.39
N ILE A 51 -1.51 12.77 -21.37
CA ILE A 51 -2.32 12.79 -20.14
C ILE A 51 -2.50 11.36 -19.60
N LYS A 52 -2.72 10.37 -20.48
CA LYS A 52 -2.81 8.97 -20.05
C LYS A 52 -1.54 8.53 -19.34
N TYR A 53 -0.37 8.84 -19.93
CA TYR A 53 0.91 8.45 -19.37
C TYR A 53 1.11 9.04 -17.97
N GLU A 54 0.85 10.33 -17.78
CA GLU A 54 0.96 11.00 -16.49
C GLU A 54 0.00 10.41 -15.44
N LEU A 55 -1.26 10.16 -15.82
CA LEU A 55 -2.25 9.56 -14.91
C LEU A 55 -1.87 8.13 -14.50
N MET A 56 -1.44 7.31 -15.46
CA MET A 56 -1.00 5.94 -15.19
C MET A 56 0.24 5.92 -14.30
N LEU A 57 1.21 6.80 -14.56
CA LEU A 57 2.41 6.91 -13.73
C LEU A 57 2.07 7.37 -12.31
N GLY A 58 1.17 8.36 -12.17
CA GLY A 58 0.69 8.85 -10.89
C GLY A 58 -0.02 7.77 -10.07
N LEU A 59 -0.87 6.96 -10.71
CA LEU A 59 -1.53 5.81 -10.07
C LEU A 59 -0.52 4.78 -9.58
N LYS A 60 0.57 4.53 -10.32
CA LYS A 60 1.62 3.59 -9.90
C LYS A 60 2.53 4.14 -8.81
N ALA A 61 2.79 5.45 -8.80
CA ALA A 61 3.45 6.10 -7.67
C ALA A 61 2.59 5.97 -6.39
N LEU A 62 1.28 6.17 -6.52
CA LEU A 62 0.34 6.00 -5.41
C LEU A 62 0.32 4.56 -4.87
N ASP A 63 0.29 3.55 -5.74
CA ASP A 63 0.39 2.14 -5.36
C ASP A 63 1.63 1.85 -4.51
N ALA A 64 2.80 2.39 -4.90
CA ALA A 64 4.05 2.22 -4.17
C ALA A 64 4.03 2.89 -2.79
N VAL A 65 3.44 4.08 -2.68
CA VAL A 65 3.27 4.78 -1.40
C VAL A 65 2.35 4.00 -0.47
N ILE A 66 1.20 3.53 -0.98
CA ILE A 66 0.23 2.77 -0.18
C ILE A 66 0.81 1.43 0.25
N TYR A 67 1.63 0.78 -0.60
CA TYR A 67 2.38 -0.41 -0.21
C TYR A 67 3.33 -0.11 0.96
N GLY A 68 4.14 0.95 0.85
CA GLY A 68 5.04 1.38 1.92
C GLY A 68 4.29 1.63 3.23
N LEU A 69 3.17 2.38 3.16
CA LEU A 69 2.31 2.64 4.32
C LEU A 69 1.71 1.36 4.89
N SER A 70 1.28 0.40 4.06
CA SER A 70 0.74 -0.88 4.52
C SER A 70 1.73 -1.64 5.41
N LYS A 71 3.04 -1.55 5.10
CA LYS A 71 4.12 -2.15 5.88
C LYS A 71 4.41 -1.43 7.20
N MET A 72 3.88 -0.23 7.37
CA MET A 72 4.07 0.61 8.56
C MET A 72 2.95 0.44 9.59
N PHE A 73 1.81 -0.17 9.22
CA PHE A 73 0.69 -0.35 10.14
C PHE A 73 0.83 -1.62 11.01
N GLY A 74 0.65 -1.43 12.32
CA GLY A 74 0.06 -2.43 13.22
C GLY A 74 0.95 -3.60 13.64
N ILE A 75 2.18 -3.35 14.06
CA ILE A 75 3.01 -4.39 14.65
C ILE A 75 2.84 -4.36 16.18
N GLU A 76 1.87 -5.14 16.65
CA GLU A 76 1.74 -5.49 18.06
C GLU A 76 2.46 -6.82 18.27
N ILE A 77 3.75 -6.78 18.62
CA ILE A 77 4.47 -7.98 19.05
C ILE A 77 4.15 -8.20 20.52
N THR A 78 3.30 -9.18 20.82
CA THR A 78 3.21 -9.72 22.18
C THR A 78 4.32 -10.77 22.29
N GLU A 79 5.45 -10.40 22.90
CA GLU A 79 6.48 -11.37 23.30
C GLU A 79 5.94 -12.12 24.53
N GLU A 80 5.75 -13.44 24.42
CA GLU A 80 5.56 -14.35 25.56
C GLU A 80 6.88 -14.63 26.28
#